data_AF-A0A9E2UBR4-F1
#
_entry.id   AF-A0A9E2UBR4-F1
#
_cell.length_a   1.000
_cell.length_b   1.000
_cell.length_c   1.000
_cell.angle_alpha   90.00
_cell.angle_beta   90.00
_cell.angle_gamma   90.00
#
_symmetry.space_group_name_H-M   'P 1'
#
loop_
_entity.id
_entity.type
_entity.pdbx_description
1 polymer ?
#
loop_
_entity_poly.entity_id
_entity_poly.type
_entity_poly.pdbx_seq_one_letter_code
_entity_poly.pdbx_strand_id
1 'polypeptide(L)'
;MTDAERQARYRAARTAGAPVVRMHRPPDRRSRAQRWNDNVAGLVQAQAEYAAWLESLPESLQESAIADALRAIVDLDLTEVQAVIPPRGFGRD
;
A
#
# COMPACT_ATOMS: atom_id res chain seq x y z
N MET A 1 -19.57 34.35 6.34
CA MET A 1 -20.42 33.22 5.92
C MET A 1 -20.64 32.33 7.13
N THR A 2 -21.89 32.26 7.57
CA THR A 2 -22.32 31.62 8.82
C THR A 2 -22.65 30.13 8.60
N ASP A 3 -22.70 29.36 9.69
CA ASP A 3 -23.07 27.94 9.62
C ASP A 3 -24.49 27.73 9.05
N ALA A 4 -25.41 28.64 9.38
CA ALA A 4 -26.79 28.62 8.87
C ALA A 4 -26.86 28.80 7.35
N GLU A 5 -26.07 29.72 6.79
CA GLU A 5 -25.99 29.93 5.33
C GLU A 5 -25.39 28.71 4.61
N ARG A 6 -24.41 28.05 5.24
CA ARG A 6 -23.83 26.80 4.73
C ARG A 6 -24.87 25.68 4.70
N GLN A 7 -25.68 25.57 5.76
CA GLN A 7 -26.71 24.55 5.88
C GLN A 7 -27.87 24.78 4.91
N ALA A 8 -28.25 26.04 4.66
CA ALA A 8 -29.24 26.41 3.65
C ALA A 8 -28.77 26.06 2.23
N ARG A 9 -27.52 26.38 1.88
CA ARG A 9 -26.92 25.99 0.59
C ARG A 9 -26.84 24.47 0.42
N TYR A 10 -26.48 23.75 1.48
CA TYR A 10 -26.41 22.30 1.44
C TYR A 10 -27.78 21.66 1.15
N ARG A 11 -28.84 22.15 1.81
CA ARG A 11 -30.21 21.67 1.57
C ARG A 11 -30.68 22.01 0.15
N ALA A 12 -30.44 23.23 -0.32
CA ALA A 12 -30.79 23.65 -1.67
C ALA A 12 -30.11 22.79 -2.75
N ALA A 13 -28.80 22.50 -2.59
CA ALA A 13 -28.06 21.64 -3.50
C ALA A 13 -28.60 20.20 -3.54
N ARG A 14 -29.04 19.66 -2.40
CA ARG A 14 -29.61 18.31 -2.31
C ARG A 14 -31.00 18.22 -2.95
N THR A 15 -31.84 19.25 -2.77
CA THR A 15 -33.16 19.34 -3.39
C THR A 15 -33.06 19.51 -4.91
N ALA A 16 -32.04 20.22 -5.40
CA ALA A 16 -31.80 20.44 -6.83
C ALA A 16 -31.20 19.21 -7.55
N GLY A 17 -31.01 18.08 -6.87
CA GLY A 17 -30.44 16.87 -7.47
C GLY A 17 -28.99 17.02 -7.94
N ALA A 18 -28.26 18.03 -7.46
CA ALA A 18 -26.89 18.27 -7.87
C ALA A 18 -26.02 17.06 -7.50
N PRO A 19 -25.31 16.43 -8.45
CA PRO A 19 -24.48 15.28 -8.15
C PRO A 19 -23.39 15.72 -7.18
N VAL A 20 -23.40 15.14 -5.98
CA VAL A 20 -22.29 15.28 -5.03
C VAL A 20 -21.13 14.51 -5.65
N VAL A 21 -20.25 15.21 -6.35
CA VAL A 21 -19.01 14.62 -6.89
C VAL A 21 -18.12 14.26 -5.71
N ARG A 22 -18.33 13.04 -5.21
CA ARG A 22 -17.35 12.39 -4.34
C ARG A 22 -16.26 11.90 -5.28
N MET A 23 -15.07 12.48 -5.16
CA MET A 23 -13.84 11.88 -5.70
C MET A 23 -13.61 10.55 -4.96
N HIS A 24 -14.36 9.52 -5.33
CA HIS A 24 -14.19 8.18 -4.79
C HIS A 24 -13.11 7.51 -5.61
N ARG A 25 -11.97 7.18 -4.99
CA ARG A 25 -10.99 6.28 -5.61
C ARG A 25 -11.74 4.99 -5.96
N PRO A 26 -11.68 4.51 -7.22
CA PRO A 26 -12.34 3.26 -7.58
C PRO A 26 -11.93 2.18 -6.58
N PRO A 27 -12.86 1.37 -6.06
CA PRO A 27 -12.51 0.28 -5.17
C PRO A 27 -11.52 -0.63 -5.90
N ASP A 28 -10.47 -1.04 -5.18
CA ASP A 28 -9.50 -2.00 -5.71
C ASP A 28 -10.27 -3.27 -6.10
N ARG A 29 -10.24 -3.60 -7.39
CA ARG A 29 -11.01 -4.72 -7.96
C ARG A 29 -10.31 -6.06 -7.77
N ARG A 30 -9.07 -6.04 -7.28
CA ARG A 30 -8.30 -7.26 -7.02
C ARG A 30 -8.95 -8.06 -5.89
N SER A 31 -9.00 -9.37 -6.06
CA SER A 31 -9.42 -10.28 -4.97
C SER A 31 -8.46 -10.15 -3.79
N ARG A 32 -8.89 -10.58 -2.59
CA ARG A 32 -8.00 -10.58 -1.40
C ARG A 32 -6.75 -11.42 -1.63
N ALA A 33 -6.88 -12.58 -2.28
CA ALA A 33 -5.76 -13.44 -2.65
C ALA A 33 -4.82 -12.77 -3.67
N GLN A 34 -5.36 -12.07 -4.67
CA GLN A 34 -4.53 -11.33 -5.62
C GLN A 34 -3.77 -10.19 -4.95
N ARG A 35 -4.43 -9.44 -4.05
CA ARG A 35 -3.75 -8.38 -3.27
C ARG A 35 -2.64 -8.94 -2.38
N TRP A 36 -2.85 -10.11 -1.76
CA TRP A 36 -1.83 -10.80 -0.99
C TRP A 36 -0.60 -11.11 -1.87
N ASN A 37 -0.82 -11.84 -2.97
CA ASN A 37 0.26 -12.24 -3.87
C ASN A 37 1.02 -11.02 -4.44
N ASP A 38 0.30 -9.98 -4.88
CA ASP A 38 0.91 -8.76 -5.42
C ASP A 38 1.77 -8.04 -4.37
N ASN A 39 1.30 -7.98 -3.12
CA ASN A 39 2.06 -7.35 -2.04
C ASN A 39 3.30 -8.16 -1.66
N VAL A 40 3.18 -9.50 -1.58
CA VAL A 40 4.32 -10.37 -1.30
C VAL A 40 5.36 -10.28 -2.41
N ALA A 41 4.94 -10.31 -3.68
CA ALA A 41 5.83 -10.11 -4.81
C ALA A 41 6.50 -8.73 -4.77
N GLY A 42 5.74 -7.68 -4.43
CA GLY A 42 6.28 -6.33 -4.26
C GLY A 42 7.31 -6.22 -3.14
N LEU A 43 7.11 -6.92 -2.01
CA LEU A 43 8.08 -6.98 -0.91
C LEU A 43 9.37 -7.68 -1.33
N VAL A 44 9.28 -8.81 -2.05
CA VAL A 44 10.45 -9.52 -2.57
C VAL A 44 11.23 -8.67 -3.56
N GLN A 45 10.55 -7.98 -4.47
CA GLN A 45 11.19 -7.06 -5.40
C GLN A 45 11.90 -5.92 -4.66
N ALA A 46 11.22 -5.29 -3.68
CA ALA A 46 11.81 -4.21 -2.91
C ALA A 46 13.05 -4.68 -2.12
N GLN A 47 13.02 -5.88 -1.54
CA GLN A 47 14.18 -6.46 -0.86
C GLN A 47 15.38 -6.60 -1.80
N ALA A 48 15.17 -7.06 -3.04
CA ALA A 48 16.23 -7.15 -4.04
C ALA A 48 16.78 -5.76 -4.43
N GLU A 49 15.92 -4.74 -4.55
CA GLU A 49 16.33 -3.36 -4.79
C GLU A 49 17.18 -2.80 -3.63
N TYR A 50 16.80 -3.08 -2.39
CA TYR A 50 17.57 -2.69 -1.20
C TYR A 50 18.88 -3.46 -1.06
N ALA A 51 18.92 -4.73 -1.47
CA ALA A 51 20.16 -5.50 -1.53
C ALA A 51 21.15 -4.88 -2.53
N ALA A 52 20.70 -4.55 -3.74
CA ALA A 52 21.53 -3.87 -4.73
C ALA A 52 22.02 -2.50 -4.24
N TRP A 53 21.19 -1.78 -3.48
CA TRP A 53 21.61 -0.54 -2.84
C TRP A 53 22.69 -0.80 -1.76
N LEU A 54 22.54 -1.84 -0.95
CA LEU A 54 23.55 -2.22 0.03
C LEU A 54 24.89 -2.58 -0.62
N GLU A 55 24.85 -3.31 -1.74
CA GLU A 55 26.06 -3.70 -2.49
C GLU A 55 26.76 -2.51 -3.16
N SER A 56 26.04 -1.44 -3.48
CA SER A 56 26.59 -0.24 -4.10
C SER A 56 27.01 0.85 -3.11
N LEU A 57 26.86 0.63 -1.80
CA LEU A 57 27.24 1.58 -0.76
C LEU A 57 28.77 1.77 -0.71
N PRO A 58 29.28 3.02 -0.74
CA PRO A 58 30.71 3.28 -0.54
C PRO A 58 31.17 2.80 0.83
N GLU A 59 32.44 2.38 0.91
CA GLU A 59 33.05 1.82 2.13
C GLU A 59 32.90 2.73 3.35
N SER A 60 33.00 4.06 3.16
CA SER A 60 32.84 5.05 4.23
C SER A 60 31.45 5.07 4.88
N LEU A 61 30.44 4.46 4.24
CA LEU A 61 29.06 4.40 4.74
C LEU A 61 28.67 2.98 5.21
N GLN A 62 29.57 2.01 5.17
CA GLN A 62 29.28 0.62 5.53
C GLN A 62 28.95 0.43 7.02
N GLU A 63 29.43 1.31 7.90
CA GLU A 63 29.11 1.30 9.33
C GLU A 63 28.03 2.32 9.71
N SER A 64 27.38 2.92 8.72
CA SER A 64 26.33 3.92 8.96
C SER A 64 24.99 3.27 9.33
N ALA A 65 24.12 4.05 9.95
CA ALA A 65 22.73 3.64 10.23
C ALA A 65 21.94 3.28 8.95
N ILE A 66 22.33 3.80 7.78
CA ILE A 66 21.71 3.45 6.49
C ILE A 66 22.07 2.02 6.12
N ALA A 67 23.36 1.64 6.24
CA ALA A 67 23.79 0.28 5.95
C ALA A 67 23.16 -0.74 6.90
N ASP A 68 23.01 -0.39 8.18
CA ASP A 68 22.32 -1.23 9.18
C ASP A 68 20.83 -1.45 8.81
N ALA A 69 20.11 -0.38 8.46
CA ALA A 69 18.72 -0.47 8.03
C ALA A 69 18.56 -1.31 6.74
N LEU A 70 19.46 -1.15 5.77
CA LEU A 70 19.44 -1.96 4.55
C LEU A 70 19.71 -3.44 4.84
N ARG A 71 20.70 -3.75 5.68
CA ARG A 71 20.94 -5.14 6.12
C ARG A 71 19.73 -5.72 6.82
N ALA A 72 19.10 -4.97 7.72
CA ALA A 72 17.89 -5.42 8.40
C ALA A 72 16.76 -5.76 7.43
N ILE A 73 16.58 -5.01 6.34
CA ILE A 73 15.59 -5.31 5.29
C ILE A 73 15.99 -6.55 4.48
N VAL A 74 17.26 -6.66 4.11
CA VAL A 74 17.80 -7.78 3.30
C VAL A 74 17.77 -9.10 4.09
N ASP A 75 17.97 -9.06 5.40
CA ASP A 75 17.97 -10.22 6.30
C ASP A 75 16.56 -10.77 6.59
N LEU A 76 15.50 -10.01 6.27
CA LEU A 76 14.12 -10.50 6.44
C LEU A 76 13.89 -11.77 5.62
N ASP A 77 13.52 -12.86 6.30
CA ASP A 77 13.14 -14.09 5.62
C ASP A 77 11.73 -13.97 5.01
N LEU A 78 11.69 -13.51 3.75
CA LEU A 78 10.44 -13.42 2.98
C LEU A 78 10.01 -14.78 2.41
N THR A 79 10.78 -15.86 2.57
CA THR A 79 10.40 -17.18 2.07
C THR A 79 9.23 -17.76 2.86
N GLU A 80 9.19 -17.53 4.17
CA GLU A 80 8.07 -17.92 5.02
C GLU A 80 6.77 -17.25 4.58
N VAL A 81 6.83 -15.97 4.22
CA VAL A 81 5.66 -15.20 3.75
C VAL A 81 5.21 -15.67 2.36
N GLN A 82 6.16 -15.98 1.46
CA GLN A 82 5.87 -16.51 0.13
C GLN A 82 5.22 -17.90 0.16
N ALA A 83 5.56 -18.72 1.16
CA ALA A 83 4.99 -20.05 1.34
C ALA A 83 3.50 -20.02 1.74
N VAL A 84 2.99 -18.89 2.24
CA VAL A 84 1.58 -18.76 2.65
C VAL A 84 0.68 -18.64 1.41
N ILE A 85 -0.19 -19.63 1.23
CA ILE A 85 -1.25 -19.60 0.21
C ILE A 85 -2.49 -18.91 0.79
N PRO A 86 -2.90 -17.74 0.29
CA PRO A 86 -4.09 -17.05 0.79
C PRO A 86 -5.35 -17.82 0.39
N PRO A 87 -6.39 -17.83 1.24
CA PRO A 87 -7.65 -18.49 0.93
C PRO A 87 -8.32 -17.83 -0.29
N ARG A 88 -8.98 -18.65 -1.14
CA ARG A 88 -9.58 -18.19 -2.40
C ARG A 88 -10.91 -17.45 -2.22
N GLY A 89 -11.37 -17.33 -0.97
CA GLY A 89 -12.65 -16.74 -0.57
C GLY A 89 -13.70 -17.83 -0.32
N PHE A 90 -14.83 -17.46 0.30
CA PHE A 90 -15.90 -18.41 0.61
C PHE A 90 -16.41 -19.11 -0.67
N GLY A 91 -16.40 -20.46 -0.66
CA GLY A 91 -17.00 -21.29 -1.72
C GLY A 91 -16.13 -21.54 -2.96
N ARG A 92 -14.81 -21.31 -2.88
CA ARG A 92 -13.84 -21.64 -3.96
C ARG A 92 -12.72 -22.59 -3.53
N ASP A 93 -12.90 -23.26 -2.40
CA ASP A 93 -12.07 -24.33 -1.86
C ASP A 93 -12.81 -25.67 -1.99
#